data_AF-A0A161RUS7-F1
#
_entry.id   AF-A0A161RUS7-F1
#
_cell.length_a   1.000
_cell.length_b   1.000
_cell.length_c   1.000
_cell.angle_alpha   90.00
_cell.angle_beta   90.00
_cell.angle_gamma   90.00
#
_symmetry.space_group_name_H-M   'P 1'
#
loop_
_entity.id
_entity.type
_entity.pdbx_description
1 polymer ?
#
loop_
_entity_poly.entity_id
_entity_poly.type
_entity_poly.pdbx_seq_one_letter_code
_entity_poly.pdbx_strand_id
1 'polypeptide(L)'
;MFTVTSFNEIKLGNDAERLIILRKRLNLNQFQFAKELGISVSYIGQMEREELPFSPHIKAKINEFLKREKELYGKDILSGF
;
A
#
# COMPACT_ATOMS: atom_id res chain seq x y z
N MET A 1 16.97 5.10 -0.31
CA MET A 1 16.30 5.10 1.02
C MET A 1 15.06 6.00 1.02
N PHE A 2 13.86 5.41 0.89
CA PHE A 2 12.59 6.12 1.10
C PHE A 2 11.87 5.44 2.25
N THR A 3 11.57 6.16 3.33
CA THR A 3 10.83 5.65 4.48
C THR A 3 9.35 6.00 4.29
N VAL A 4 8.62 5.20 3.50
CA VAL A 4 7.18 5.48 3.30
C VAL A 4 6.42 5.04 4.54
N THR A 5 6.04 6.01 5.36
CA THR A 5 5.25 5.83 6.58
C THR A 5 3.77 6.12 6.38
N SER A 6 3.40 6.75 5.26
CA SER A 6 2.03 7.08 4.90
C SER A 6 1.81 7.00 3.38
N PHE A 7 0.61 6.56 2.98
CA PHE A 7 0.22 6.45 1.57
C PHE A 7 0.40 7.75 0.79
N ASN A 8 0.11 8.89 1.42
CA ASN A 8 0.21 10.21 0.80
C ASN A 8 1.65 10.72 0.65
N GLU A 9 2.63 10.10 1.33
CA GLU A 9 4.05 10.46 1.19
C GLU A 9 4.66 9.95 -0.12
N ILE A 10 3.97 9.02 -0.79
CA ILE A 10 4.34 8.56 -2.11
C ILE A 10 3.99 9.66 -3.13
N LYS A 11 4.98 10.48 -3.46
CA LYS A 11 4.89 11.57 -4.45
C LYS A 11 4.74 11.03 -5.88
N LEU A 12 3.54 10.58 -6.23
CA LEU A 12 3.12 10.14 -7.56
C LEU A 12 1.83 10.87 -7.98
N GLY A 13 1.46 10.72 -9.25
CA GLY A 13 0.40 11.49 -9.90
C GLY A 13 -0.97 11.21 -9.29
N ASN A 14 -1.32 9.95 -9.04
CA ASN A 14 -2.63 9.56 -8.50
C ASN A 14 -2.56 8.41 -7.47
N ASP A 15 -3.68 8.11 -6.81
CA ASP A 15 -3.76 7.09 -5.76
C ASP A 15 -3.52 5.66 -6.30
N ALA A 16 -3.92 5.36 -7.53
CA ALA A 16 -3.67 4.05 -8.14
C ALA A 16 -2.17 3.78 -8.30
N GLU A 17 -1.42 4.75 -8.82
CA GLU A 17 0.04 4.68 -8.93
C GLU A 17 0.71 4.49 -7.56
N ARG A 18 0.24 5.23 -6.54
CA ARG A 18 0.71 5.09 -5.15
C ARG A 18 0.52 3.67 -4.64
N LEU A 19 -0.64 3.07 -4.88
CA LEU A 19 -0.95 1.71 -4.45
C LEU A 19 -0.06 0.67 -5.15
N ILE A 20 0.11 0.79 -6.47
CA ILE A 20 0.96 -0.10 -7.26
C ILE A 20 2.41 -0.06 -6.77
N ILE A 21 2.96 1.14 -6.57
CA ILE A 21 4.35 1.30 -6.14
C ILE A 21 4.54 0.80 -4.71
N LEU A 22 3.61 1.09 -3.80
CA LEU A 22 3.65 0.58 -2.44
C LEU A 22 3.71 -0.96 -2.43
N ARG A 23 2.75 -1.58 -3.12
CA ARG A 23 2.65 -3.04 -3.19
C ARG A 23 3.90 -3.69 -3.79
N LYS A 24 4.43 -3.12 -4.88
CA LYS A 24 5.66 -3.61 -5.51
C LYS A 24 6.88 -3.46 -4.59
N ARG A 25 6.98 -2.37 -3.84
CA ARG A 25 8.07 -2.15 -2.86
C ARG A 25 8.03 -3.13 -1.70
N LEU A 26 6.83 -3.57 -1.30
CA LEU A 26 6.63 -4.63 -0.31
C LEU A 26 6.85 -6.04 -0.90
N ASN A 27 7.19 -6.14 -2.19
CA ASN A 27 7.32 -7.41 -2.92
C ASN A 27 6.07 -8.30 -2.85
N LEU A 28 4.89 -7.68 -2.85
CA LEU A 28 3.60 -8.39 -2.80
C LEU A 28 2.93 -8.39 -4.18
N ASN A 29 2.28 -9.51 -4.52
CA ASN A 29 1.29 -9.52 -5.60
C ASN A 29 -0.08 -8.99 -5.10
N GLN A 30 -1.03 -8.76 -6.01
CA GLN A 30 -2.35 -8.22 -5.65
C GLN A 30 -3.09 -9.11 -4.65
N PHE A 31 -2.98 -10.44 -4.79
CA PHE A 31 -3.62 -11.39 -3.88
C PHE A 31 -3.05 -11.31 -2.46
N GLN A 32 -1.73 -11.30 -2.32
CA GLN A 32 -1.06 -11.20 -1.02
C GLN A 32 -1.39 -9.88 -0.35
N PHE A 33 -1.35 -8.77 -1.09
CA PHE A 33 -1.64 -7.46 -0.51
C PHE A 33 -3.12 -7.31 -0.11
N ALA A 34 -4.05 -7.83 -0.92
CA ALA A 34 -5.46 -7.88 -0.57
C ALA A 34 -5.69 -8.70 0.71
N LYS A 35 -4.98 -9.82 0.88
CA LYS A 35 -5.03 -10.66 2.09
C LYS A 35 -4.54 -9.90 3.32
N GLU A 36 -3.40 -9.21 3.23
CA GLU A 36 -2.86 -8.39 4.33
C GLU A 36 -3.82 -7.28 4.75
N LEU A 37 -4.48 -6.67 3.76
CA LEU A 37 -5.49 -5.64 3.96
C LEU A 37 -6.87 -6.21 4.27
N GLY A 38 -7.09 -7.53 4.31
CA GLY A 38 -8.42 -8.13 4.53
C GLY A 38 -9.51 -7.58 3.61
N ILE A 39 -9.22 -7.50 2.31
CA ILE A 39 -10.16 -7.07 1.24
C ILE A 39 -10.08 -8.04 0.06
N SER A 40 -10.96 -7.90 -0.93
CA SER A 40 -10.92 -8.76 -2.12
C SER A 40 -9.80 -8.33 -3.09
N VAL A 41 -9.24 -9.31 -3.82
CA VAL A 41 -8.27 -9.04 -4.90
C VAL A 41 -8.88 -8.18 -5.99
N SER A 42 -10.15 -8.40 -6.31
CA SER A 42 -10.89 -7.61 -7.29
C SER A 42 -10.93 -6.12 -6.90
N TYR A 43 -11.12 -5.82 -5.61
CA TYR A 43 -11.12 -4.45 -5.09
C TYR A 43 -9.76 -3.76 -5.30
N ILE A 44 -8.65 -4.45 -5.03
CA ILE A 44 -7.30 -3.96 -5.37
C ILE A 44 -7.18 -3.70 -6.88
N GLY A 45 -7.60 -4.66 -7.70
CA GLY A 45 -7.49 -4.54 -9.15
C GLY A 45 -8.29 -3.36 -9.72
N GLN A 46 -9.51 -3.13 -9.23
CA GLN A 46 -10.35 -1.99 -9.60
C GLN A 46 -9.70 -0.66 -9.21
N MET A 47 -9.12 -0.58 -8.00
CA MET A 47 -8.39 0.61 -7.56
C MET A 47 -7.13 0.87 -8.38
N GLU A 48 -6.34 -0.18 -8.70
CA GLU A 48 -5.12 -0.05 -9.52
C GLU A 48 -5.41 0.32 -10.97
N ARG A 49 -6.61 0.05 -11.48
CA ARG A 49 -7.08 0.45 -12.82
C ARG A 49 -7.88 1.76 -12.84
N GLU A 50 -7.98 2.45 -11.70
CA GLU A 50 -8.77 3.69 -11.55
C GLU A 50 -10.28 3.53 -11.82
N GLU A 51 -10.78 2.29 -11.84
CA GLU A 51 -12.21 1.98 -11.98
C GLU A 51 -12.99 2.29 -10.69
N LEU A 52 -12.29 2.34 -9.56
CA LEU A 52 -12.86 2.67 -8.27
C LEU A 52 -11.98 3.67 -7.50
N PRO A 53 -12.54 4.81 -7.03
CA PRO A 53 -11.79 5.77 -6.26
C PRO A 53 -11.50 5.27 -4.84
N PHE A 54 -10.42 5.79 -4.25
CA PHE A 54 -10.02 5.47 -2.89
C PHE A 54 -10.90 6.20 -1.88
N SER A 55 -11.64 5.43 -1.09
CA SER A 55 -12.35 5.98 0.07
C SER A 55 -11.37 6.41 1.18
N PRO A 56 -11.77 7.32 2.09
CA PRO A 56 -10.98 7.61 3.29
C PRO A 56 -10.71 6.36 4.14
N HIS A 57 -11.67 5.42 4.18
CA HIS A 57 -11.53 4.18 4.93
C HIS A 57 -10.42 3.28 4.38
N ILE A 58 -10.31 3.09 3.06
CA ILE A 58 -9.23 2.26 2.50
C ILE A 58 -7.86 2.92 2.71
N LYS A 59 -7.76 4.26 2.64
CA LYS A 59 -6.51 4.98 2.95
C LYS A 59 -6.09 4.78 4.41
N ALA A 60 -7.04 4.84 5.35
CA ALA A 60 -6.77 4.57 6.76
C ALA A 60 -6.26 3.12 6.95
N LYS A 61 -6.93 2.14 6.34
CA LYS A 61 -6.55 0.73 6.41
C LYS A 61 -5.14 0.46 5.88
N ILE A 62 -4.78 1.09 4.76
CA ILE A 62 -3.42 1.01 4.20
C ILE A 62 -2.40 1.61 5.18
N ASN A 63 -2.69 2.77 5.78
CA ASN A 63 -1.78 3.40 6.73
C ASN A 63 -1.62 2.56 8.03
N GLU A 64 -2.68 1.94 8.52
CA GLU A 64 -2.63 1.02 9.66
C GLU A 64 -1.76 -0.20 9.37
N PHE A 65 -1.90 -0.78 8.18
CA PHE A 65 -1.03 -1.87 7.71
C PHE A 65 0.44 -1.43 7.71
N LEU A 66 0.76 -0.27 7.13
CA LEU A 66 2.15 0.22 7.08
C LEU A 66 2.74 0.51 8.45
N LYS A 67 1.92 1.02 9.38
CA LYS A 67 2.33 1.22 10.77
C LYS A 67 2.67 -0.11 11.44
N ARG A 68 1.82 -1.13 11.27
CA ARG A 68 2.05 -2.48 11.81
C ARG A 68 3.33 -3.10 11.25
N GLU A 69 3.55 -3.03 9.94
CA GLU A 69 4.75 -3.57 9.31
C GLU A 69 6.03 -2.88 9.85
N LYS A 70 5.98 -1.56 10.06
CA LYS A 70 7.10 -0.82 10.67
C LYS A 70 7.39 -1.28 12.10
N GLU A 71 6.36 -1.51 12.90
CA GLU A 71 6.48 -1.98 14.29
C GLU A 71 7.05 -3.40 14.36
N LEU A 72 6.63 -4.30 13.45
CA LEU A 72 7.05 -5.71 13.44
C LEU A 72 8.50 -5.92 13.01
N TYR A 73 8.97 -5.21 11.99
CA TYR A 73 10.29 -5.47 11.40
C TYR A 73 11.42 -4.60 11.95
N GLY A 74 11.12 -3.62 12.82
CA GLY A 74 12.12 -2.87 13.62
C GLY A 74 13.18 -2.08 12.83
N LYS A 75 13.14 -2.14 11.51
CA LYS A 75 13.92 -1.39 10.54
C LYS A 75 12.96 -0.95 9.45
N ASP A 76 13.19 0.25 8.92
CA ASP A 76 12.49 0.72 7.73
C ASP A 76 12.40 -0.42 6.73
N ILE A 77 11.17 -0.81 6.39
CA ILE A 77 10.79 -1.85 5.41
C ILE A 77 11.41 -1.60 4.02
N LEU A 78 12.21 -0.55 3.90
CA LEU A 78 12.79 0.08 2.72
C LEU A 78 14.29 0.41 2.93
N SER A 79 14.92 -0.11 4.00
CA SER A 79 16.37 0.05 4.28
C SER A 79 17.26 -0.95 3.53
N GLY A 80 16.68 -1.77 2.64
CA GLY A 80 17.38 -2.82 1.90
C GLY A 80 17.81 -2.46 0.46
N PHE A 81 17.61 -1.22 0.01
CA PHE A 81 18.05 -0.73 -1.31
C PHE A 81 18.54 0.72 -1.26
#